data_AF-A0A932QS33-F1
#
_entry.id   AF-A0A932QS33-F1
#
_cell.length_a   1.000
_cell.length_b   1.000
_cell.length_c   1.000
_cell.angle_alpha   90.00
_cell.angle_beta   90.00
_cell.angle_gamma   90.00
#
_symmetry.space_group_name_H-M   'P 1'
#
loop_
_entity.id
_entity.type
_entity.pdbx_description
1 polymer ?
#
loop_
_entity_poly.entity_id
_entity_poly.type
_entity_poly.pdbx_seq_one_letter_code
_entity_poly.pdbx_strand_id
1 'polypeptide(L)'
;MILQSLAKYYERLSRDTSEKTAPPGFQKKEIHFVLVLNTDGSLADIQDTRTILGKKKSARQFMVPREVKRAVNIEANLLWDNIEYTLGELSDTKYELAMKKKGGAKKAEQEREKAKNVQLPTFVRHIDELSKECDDTGLKAVLAFLRSHINEVKNHPHWAEIKKGGVNISFRLAEENCLVCERSKVFDAIGRGTAMVGESDFRGTCLVTGNVDSIVRLHASIRGVAGAQSSGANIVSFNLPAFCSYGKEQSFNAPVGKTAEFAYTTALNTLLKKESRQKIPVGGTTTVFWAEQEHDLEKGFASIFGFGDDGDADKEASARKRADYIRALLMAPDSGHRPKEDKITRFYVLGLSPNASRLSVRFWYAGAVAEIEQNIRTHFEDMAIIHSEKEDEFPRLWFLLKSLALNGEVDK
;
A
#
# COMPACT_ATOMS: atom_id res chain seq x y z
N MET A 1 10.02 -15.62 11.08
CA MET A 1 10.14 -14.16 11.33
C MET A 1 9.21 -13.41 10.37
N ILE A 2 8.62 -12.30 10.80
CA ILE A 2 7.52 -11.58 10.11
C ILE A 2 7.88 -11.11 8.69
N LEU A 3 9.06 -10.51 8.52
CA LEU A 3 9.46 -9.95 7.22
C LEU A 3 9.67 -11.04 6.18
N GLN A 4 10.24 -12.18 6.57
CA GLN A 4 10.43 -13.34 5.71
C GLN A 4 9.09 -13.94 5.27
N SER A 5 8.12 -14.09 6.19
CA SER A 5 6.80 -14.64 5.84
C SER A 5 5.99 -13.70 4.95
N LEU A 6 6.14 -12.38 5.11
CA LEU A 6 5.57 -11.39 4.19
C LEU A 6 6.26 -11.40 2.82
N ALA A 7 7.58 -11.56 2.77
CA ALA A 7 8.31 -11.66 1.50
C ALA A 7 7.89 -12.91 0.71
N LYS A 8 7.77 -14.07 1.39
CA LYS A 8 7.23 -15.31 0.81
C LYS A 8 5.78 -15.15 0.34
N TYR A 9 4.95 -14.43 1.10
CA TYR A 9 3.58 -14.14 0.69
C TYR A 9 3.56 -13.31 -0.59
N TYR A 10 4.42 -12.30 -0.72
CA TYR A 10 4.57 -11.57 -1.97
C TYR A 10 4.97 -12.47 -3.15
N GLU A 11 5.90 -13.41 -2.96
CA GLU A 11 6.28 -14.38 -3.99
C GLU A 11 5.13 -15.31 -4.40
N ARG A 12 4.24 -15.66 -3.45
CA ARG A 12 3.00 -16.39 -3.73
C ARG A 12 2.07 -15.54 -4.61
N LEU A 13 1.82 -14.30 -4.17
CA LEU A 13 0.95 -13.36 -4.88
C LEU A 13 1.45 -12.99 -6.27
N SER A 14 2.76 -12.96 -6.50
CA SER A 14 3.32 -12.63 -7.81
C SER A 14 3.22 -13.77 -8.82
N ARG A 15 3.04 -15.02 -8.36
CA ARG A 15 2.80 -16.19 -9.22
C ARG A 15 1.34 -16.34 -9.60
N ASP A 16 0.43 -15.86 -8.76
CA ASP A 16 -1.00 -15.87 -9.04
C ASP A 16 -1.39 -14.70 -9.97
N THR A 17 -1.63 -15.01 -11.24
CA THR A 17 -2.01 -14.02 -12.26
C THR A 17 -3.38 -13.35 -12.01
N SER A 18 -4.19 -13.88 -11.09
CA SER A 18 -5.52 -13.35 -10.78
C SER A 18 -5.45 -12.11 -9.88
N GLU A 19 -4.50 -12.05 -8.95
CA GLU A 19 -4.20 -10.88 -8.15
C GLU A 19 -3.16 -10.02 -8.86
N LYS A 20 -3.56 -8.88 -9.42
CA LYS A 20 -2.65 -7.87 -10.01
C LYS A 20 -1.79 -7.22 -8.91
N THR A 21 -0.86 -7.96 -8.33
CA THR A 21 0.15 -7.51 -7.40
C THR A 21 1.18 -6.69 -8.17
N ALA A 22 1.69 -5.61 -7.55
CA ALA A 22 2.65 -4.75 -8.23
C ALA A 22 4.00 -5.47 -8.35
N PRO A 23 4.59 -5.57 -9.56
CA PRO A 23 5.90 -6.17 -9.73
C PRO A 23 7.01 -5.27 -9.14
N PRO A 24 8.23 -5.80 -8.96
CA PRO A 24 9.35 -5.04 -8.41
C PRO A 24 9.55 -3.70 -9.13
N GLY A 25 9.68 -2.64 -8.34
CA GLY A 25 9.83 -1.27 -8.86
C GLY A 25 8.52 -0.53 -9.17
N PHE A 26 7.37 -1.19 -9.05
CA PHE A 26 6.05 -0.59 -9.30
C PHE A 26 5.17 -0.58 -8.06
N GLN A 27 4.12 0.21 -8.11
CA GLN A 27 3.04 0.23 -7.12
C GLN A 27 1.71 0.60 -7.76
N LYS A 28 0.60 0.24 -7.11
CA LYS A 28 -0.71 0.80 -7.45
C LYS A 28 -0.88 2.16 -6.78
N LYS A 29 -1.17 3.19 -7.57
CA LYS A 29 -1.40 4.56 -7.07
C LYS A 29 -2.61 5.19 -7.75
N GLU A 30 -3.36 5.98 -6.98
CA GLU A 30 -4.39 6.86 -7.49
C GLU A 30 -3.76 8.00 -8.31
N ILE A 31 -4.00 7.99 -9.62
CA ILE A 31 -3.71 9.11 -10.51
C ILE A 31 -5.02 9.83 -10.71
N HIS A 32 -5.06 11.15 -10.55
CA HIS A 32 -6.29 11.93 -10.57
C HIS A 32 -6.57 12.45 -11.97
N PHE A 33 -5.53 12.98 -12.62
CA PHE A 33 -5.60 13.51 -13.98
C PHE A 33 -4.56 12.83 -14.86
N VAL A 34 -4.94 12.52 -16.09
CA VAL A 34 -4.05 12.00 -17.12
C VAL A 34 -3.98 13.00 -18.26
N LEU A 35 -2.78 13.51 -18.53
CA LEU A 35 -2.53 14.36 -19.69
C LEU A 35 -2.46 13.47 -20.93
N VAL A 36 -3.41 13.67 -21.84
CA VAL A 36 -3.51 12.92 -23.09
C VAL A 36 -2.73 13.70 -24.14
N LEU A 37 -1.65 13.10 -24.62
CA LEU A 37 -0.70 13.73 -25.53
C LEU A 37 -0.83 13.17 -26.93
N ASN A 38 -0.69 14.03 -27.94
CA ASN A 38 -0.40 13.59 -29.30
C ASN A 38 1.05 13.09 -29.38
N THR A 39 1.39 12.39 -30.46
CA THR A 39 2.74 11.85 -30.67
C THR A 39 3.82 12.92 -30.80
N ASP A 40 3.45 14.16 -31.16
CA ASP A 40 4.34 15.31 -31.23
C ASP A 40 4.56 15.99 -29.86
N GLY A 41 3.83 15.57 -28.82
CA GLY A 41 3.88 16.14 -27.48
C GLY A 41 2.90 17.29 -27.23
N SER A 42 2.10 17.70 -28.22
CA SER A 42 1.00 18.65 -27.96
C SER A 42 -0.08 18.02 -27.07
N LEU A 43 -0.75 18.84 -26.26
CA LEU A 43 -1.83 18.40 -25.39
C LEU A 43 -3.10 18.19 -26.22
N ALA A 44 -3.59 16.95 -26.27
CA ALA A 44 -4.85 16.62 -26.91
C ALA A 44 -6.04 16.83 -25.97
N ASP A 45 -5.93 16.35 -24.72
CA ASP A 45 -7.00 16.42 -23.72
C ASP A 45 -6.43 16.24 -22.30
N ILE A 46 -7.23 16.53 -21.26
CA ILE A 46 -6.95 16.14 -19.88
C ILE A 46 -8.09 15.26 -19.37
N GLN A 47 -7.79 14.00 -19.10
CA GLN A 47 -8.76 13.06 -18.56
C GLN A 47 -8.81 13.14 -17.03
N ASP A 48 -9.97 13.50 -16.47
CA ASP A 48 -10.28 13.28 -15.06
C ASP A 48 -10.66 11.82 -14.81
N THR A 49 -9.97 11.16 -13.90
CA THR A 49 -10.18 9.75 -13.57
C THR A 49 -10.87 9.56 -12.22
N ARG A 50 -11.28 10.65 -11.59
CA ARG A 50 -12.01 10.63 -10.32
C ARG A 50 -13.45 10.21 -10.56
N THR A 51 -13.93 9.34 -9.70
CA THR A 51 -15.34 8.97 -9.62
C THR A 51 -15.90 9.40 -8.27
N ILE A 52 -17.17 9.76 -8.27
CA ILE A 52 -17.88 10.12 -7.04
C ILE A 52 -18.53 8.84 -6.51
N LEU A 53 -17.93 8.26 -5.46
CA LEU A 53 -18.52 7.17 -4.70
C LEU A 53 -19.07 7.74 -3.39
N GLY A 54 -20.36 8.07 -3.39
CA GLY A 54 -21.03 8.74 -2.27
C GLY A 54 -20.50 10.17 -2.03
N LYS A 55 -19.96 10.45 -0.84
CA LYS A 55 -19.41 11.77 -0.47
C LYS A 55 -17.90 11.94 -0.77
N LYS A 56 -17.20 10.90 -1.23
CA LYS A 56 -15.75 10.95 -1.48
C LYS A 56 -15.46 10.84 -2.98
N LYS A 57 -14.63 11.75 -3.49
CA LYS A 57 -13.99 11.61 -4.81
C LYS A 57 -12.81 10.65 -4.65
N SER A 58 -12.83 9.50 -5.32
CA SER A 58 -11.69 8.57 -5.39
C SER A 58 -11.23 8.47 -6.84
N ALA A 59 -9.91 8.45 -7.03
CA ALA A 59 -9.35 8.37 -8.37
C ALA A 59 -9.07 6.92 -8.77
N ARG A 60 -9.02 6.67 -10.07
CA ARG A 60 -8.66 5.34 -10.57
C ARG A 60 -7.23 4.98 -10.17
N GLN A 61 -7.03 3.73 -9.76
CA GLN A 61 -5.70 3.19 -9.49
C GLN A 61 -5.04 2.71 -10.78
N PHE A 62 -3.78 3.10 -10.98
CA PHE A 62 -2.92 2.69 -12.09
C PHE A 62 -1.66 1.99 -11.58
N MET A 63 -1.05 1.15 -12.42
CA MET A 63 0.28 0.61 -12.14
C MET A 63 1.32 1.65 -12.54
N VAL A 64 2.03 2.19 -11.56
CA VAL A 64 3.01 3.26 -11.79
C VAL A 64 4.34 2.92 -11.12
N PRO A 65 5.46 3.52 -11.57
CA PRO A 65 6.73 3.38 -10.88
C PRO A 65 6.61 3.76 -9.40
N ARG A 66 7.32 3.03 -8.53
CA ARG A 66 7.25 3.22 -7.08
C ARG A 66 7.58 4.67 -6.71
N GLU A 67 6.88 5.19 -5.70
CA GLU A 67 7.14 6.55 -5.23
C GLU A 67 8.50 6.64 -4.54
N VAL A 68 9.21 7.75 -4.77
CA VAL A 68 10.47 8.06 -4.11
C VAL A 68 10.20 8.68 -2.74
N LYS A 69 10.99 8.29 -1.73
CA LYS A 69 10.89 8.89 -0.39
C LYS A 69 11.65 10.22 -0.35
N ARG A 70 10.91 11.31 -0.51
CA ARG A 70 11.41 12.69 -0.37
C ARG A 70 11.75 12.99 1.09
N ALA A 71 13.04 12.91 1.44
CA ALA A 71 13.56 13.42 2.70
C ALA A 71 13.88 14.93 2.56
N VAL A 72 15.08 15.37 2.96
CA VAL A 72 15.56 16.75 2.73
C VAL A 72 15.88 17.01 1.25
N ASN A 73 16.15 15.95 0.48
CA ASN A 73 16.50 16.03 -0.94
C ASN A 73 15.26 16.20 -1.84
N ILE A 74 15.42 16.99 -2.90
CA ILE A 74 14.38 17.19 -3.93
C ILE A 74 14.47 16.02 -4.90
N GLU A 75 13.46 15.16 -4.87
CA GLU A 75 13.42 13.96 -5.69
C GLU A 75 12.07 13.74 -6.36
N ALA A 76 12.08 13.38 -7.64
CA ALA A 76 10.91 13.30 -8.49
C ALA A 76 10.47 11.84 -8.69
N ASN A 77 9.16 11.59 -8.64
CA ASN A 77 8.62 10.31 -9.09
C ASN A 77 8.81 10.18 -10.61
N LEU A 78 8.88 8.95 -11.14
CA LEU A 78 9.10 8.72 -12.57
C LEU A 78 7.77 8.60 -13.32
N LEU A 79 7.53 9.47 -14.32
CA LEU A 79 6.33 9.51 -15.19
C LEU A 79 4.99 9.79 -14.50
N TRP A 80 4.98 10.14 -13.22
CA TRP A 80 3.82 10.67 -12.51
C TRP A 80 4.26 11.52 -11.33
N ASP A 81 3.55 12.58 -10.96
CA ASP A 81 3.81 13.33 -9.73
C ASP A 81 2.68 14.33 -9.42
N ASN A 82 2.86 15.17 -8.39
CA ASN A 82 2.03 16.35 -8.19
C ASN A 82 2.32 17.47 -9.22
N ILE A 83 1.49 18.52 -9.19
CA ILE A 83 1.57 19.69 -10.07
C ILE A 83 2.93 20.41 -10.01
N GLU A 84 3.59 20.46 -8.86
CA GLU A 84 4.86 21.19 -8.74
C GLU A 84 5.99 20.50 -9.51
N TYR A 85 6.00 19.16 -9.55
CA TYR A 85 6.99 18.39 -10.32
C TYR A 85 6.58 18.19 -11.79
N THR A 86 5.31 17.91 -12.06
CA THR A 86 4.86 17.63 -13.44
C THR A 86 4.69 18.89 -14.29
N LEU A 87 4.23 20.00 -13.70
CA LEU A 87 3.88 21.22 -14.43
C LEU A 87 4.73 22.44 -14.02
N GLY A 88 5.60 22.31 -13.01
CA GLY A 88 6.43 23.42 -12.52
C GLY A 88 5.64 24.55 -11.88
N GLU A 89 4.42 24.25 -11.41
CA GLU A 89 3.43 25.24 -10.96
C GLU A 89 3.12 25.04 -9.47
N LEU A 90 3.13 26.14 -8.70
CA LEU A 90 2.78 26.10 -7.29
C LEU A 90 1.26 25.92 -7.12
N SER A 91 0.82 24.88 -6.41
CA SER A 91 -0.60 24.71 -6.11
C SER A 91 -1.15 25.77 -5.16
N ASP A 92 -2.46 26.05 -5.26
CA ASP A 92 -3.14 27.00 -4.37
C ASP A 92 -3.03 26.56 -2.90
N THR A 93 -3.16 25.26 -2.63
CA THR A 93 -2.98 24.71 -1.28
C THR A 93 -1.58 25.01 -0.73
N LYS A 94 -0.51 24.80 -1.52
CA LYS A 94 0.86 25.13 -1.06
C LYS A 94 1.10 26.63 -0.99
N TYR A 95 0.51 27.42 -1.88
CA TYR A 95 0.56 28.87 -1.83
C TYR A 95 -0.02 29.39 -0.52
N GLU A 96 -1.24 28.98 -0.15
CA GLU A 96 -1.87 29.36 1.11
C GLU A 96 -1.04 28.94 2.34
N LEU A 97 -0.48 27.73 2.32
CA LEU A 97 0.41 27.25 3.38
C LEU A 97 1.71 28.06 3.49
N ALA A 98 2.28 28.50 2.37
CA ALA A 98 3.47 29.35 2.35
C ALA A 98 3.14 30.76 2.85
N MET A 99 1.99 31.31 2.48
CA MET A 99 1.51 32.63 2.92
C MET A 99 1.31 32.71 4.44
N LYS A 100 0.92 31.60 5.09
CA LYS A 100 0.76 31.52 6.55
C LYS A 100 2.08 31.46 7.34
N LYS A 101 3.22 31.22 6.68
CA LYS A 101 4.54 31.16 7.34
C LYS A 101 5.13 32.56 7.54
N LYS A 102 6.05 32.69 8.51
CA LYS A 102 6.84 33.92 8.68
C LYS A 102 7.58 34.24 7.37
N GLY A 103 7.32 35.41 6.79
CA GLY A 103 7.83 35.80 5.48
C GLY A 103 6.89 35.52 4.29
N GLY A 104 5.67 35.02 4.54
CA GLY A 104 4.51 34.96 3.62
C GLY A 104 4.83 34.97 2.12
N ALA A 105 4.58 36.10 1.47
CA ALA A 105 4.77 36.28 0.02
C ALA A 105 6.17 35.88 -0.47
N LYS A 106 7.25 36.21 0.27
CA LYS A 106 8.61 35.79 -0.06
C LYS A 106 8.75 34.27 -0.02
N LYS A 107 8.07 33.60 0.92
CA LYS A 107 8.05 32.13 1.00
C LYS A 107 7.26 31.52 -0.15
N ALA A 108 6.13 32.11 -0.52
CA ALA A 108 5.34 31.66 -1.67
C ALA A 108 6.14 31.78 -2.98
N GLU A 109 6.86 32.89 -3.17
CA GLU A 109 7.71 33.07 -4.35
C GLU A 109 8.87 32.05 -4.38
N GLN A 110 9.51 31.79 -3.24
CA GLN A 110 10.54 30.74 -3.14
C GLN A 110 10.00 29.35 -3.52
N GLU A 111 8.80 28.97 -3.09
CA GLU A 111 8.22 27.68 -3.47
C GLU A 111 7.83 27.64 -4.95
N ARG A 112 7.43 28.78 -5.54
CA ARG A 112 7.15 28.91 -6.98
C ARG A 112 8.43 28.76 -7.80
N GLU A 113 9.49 29.47 -7.43
CA GLU A 113 10.81 29.33 -8.05
C GLU A 113 11.34 27.91 -7.90
N LYS A 114 11.15 27.27 -6.74
CA LYS A 114 11.55 25.88 -6.50
C LYS A 114 10.79 24.90 -7.41
N ALA A 115 9.48 25.08 -7.58
CA ALA A 115 8.68 24.25 -8.48
C ALA A 115 9.19 24.34 -9.92
N LYS A 116 9.41 25.57 -10.40
CA LYS A 116 9.83 25.85 -11.78
C LYS A 116 11.28 25.48 -12.06
N ASN A 117 12.20 25.81 -11.16
CA ASN A 117 13.64 25.77 -11.42
C ASN A 117 14.33 24.54 -10.83
N VAL A 118 13.65 23.76 -9.97
CA VAL A 118 14.24 22.56 -9.37
C VAL A 118 13.35 21.34 -9.55
N GLN A 119 12.08 21.39 -9.14
CA GLN A 119 11.22 20.20 -9.15
C GLN A 119 10.90 19.71 -10.56
N LEU A 120 10.40 20.58 -11.43
CA LEU A 120 10.13 20.23 -12.84
C LEU A 120 11.41 19.79 -13.57
N PRO A 121 12.55 20.50 -13.48
CA PRO A 121 13.80 20.04 -14.08
C PRO A 121 14.26 18.66 -13.59
N THR A 122 14.14 18.35 -12.28
CA THR A 122 14.46 17.01 -11.77
C THR A 122 13.54 15.95 -12.38
N PHE A 123 12.23 16.23 -12.49
CA PHE A 123 11.27 15.34 -13.12
C PHE A 123 11.60 15.09 -14.60
N VAL A 124 11.92 16.14 -15.36
CA VAL A 124 12.34 16.04 -16.77
C VAL A 124 13.63 15.25 -16.92
N ARG A 125 14.63 15.47 -16.05
CA ARG A 125 15.92 14.76 -16.08
C ARG A 125 15.73 13.25 -15.96
N HIS A 126 14.89 12.79 -15.02
CA HIS A 126 14.62 11.37 -14.84
C HIS A 126 13.98 10.71 -16.07
N ILE A 127 13.07 11.42 -16.73
CA ILE A 127 12.44 10.91 -17.96
C ILE A 127 13.44 10.93 -19.13
N ASP A 128 14.30 11.94 -19.20
CA ASP A 128 15.36 12.04 -20.21
C ASP A 128 16.38 10.90 -20.07
N GLU A 129 16.80 10.59 -18.84
CA GLU A 129 17.67 9.44 -18.53
C GLU A 129 17.03 8.12 -18.96
N LEU A 130 15.76 7.89 -18.61
CA LEU A 130 15.04 6.70 -19.05
C LEU A 130 14.93 6.61 -20.59
N SER A 131 14.72 7.74 -21.27
CA SER A 131 14.60 7.79 -22.72
C SER A 131 15.89 7.44 -23.47
N LYS A 132 17.06 7.56 -22.81
CA LYS A 132 18.36 7.12 -23.37
C LYS A 132 18.49 5.61 -23.37
N GLU A 133 17.87 4.93 -22.41
CA GLU A 133 17.88 3.47 -22.28
C GLU A 133 16.71 2.79 -23.01
N CYS A 134 15.67 3.55 -23.31
CA CYS A 134 14.41 3.04 -23.88
C CYS A 134 13.90 3.95 -24.99
N ASP A 135 14.02 3.49 -26.24
CA ASP A 135 13.45 4.16 -27.40
C ASP A 135 11.94 3.88 -27.51
N ASP A 136 11.15 4.83 -26.99
CA ASP A 136 9.69 4.75 -26.95
C ASP A 136 9.04 6.09 -27.35
N THR A 137 7.99 6.01 -28.18
CA THR A 137 7.26 7.19 -28.67
C THR A 137 6.52 7.94 -27.56
N GLY A 138 6.02 7.24 -26.54
CA GLY A 138 5.39 7.84 -25.37
C GLY A 138 6.37 8.68 -24.56
N LEU A 139 7.58 8.20 -24.33
CA LEU A 139 8.63 8.97 -23.64
C LEU A 139 9.01 10.23 -24.43
N LYS A 140 9.16 10.12 -25.75
CA LYS A 140 9.44 11.27 -26.63
C LYS A 140 8.33 12.32 -26.56
N ALA A 141 7.06 11.90 -26.64
CA ALA A 141 5.91 12.78 -26.54
C ALA A 141 5.86 13.49 -25.17
N VAL A 142 6.10 12.77 -24.07
CA VAL A 142 6.17 13.37 -22.73
C VAL A 142 7.29 14.39 -22.62
N LEU A 143 8.49 14.09 -23.13
CA LEU A 143 9.60 15.04 -23.12
C LEU A 143 9.33 16.28 -24.00
N ALA A 144 8.73 16.10 -25.18
CA ALA A 144 8.32 17.21 -26.04
C ALA A 144 7.26 18.08 -25.34
N PHE A 145 6.27 17.46 -24.70
CA PHE A 145 5.26 18.16 -23.90
C PHE A 145 5.89 19.02 -22.80
N LEU A 146 6.76 18.42 -21.97
CA LEU A 146 7.38 19.09 -20.83
C LEU A 146 8.30 20.25 -21.25
N ARG A 147 8.88 20.19 -22.45
CA ARG A 147 9.79 21.22 -22.98
C ARG A 147 9.07 22.37 -23.67
N SER A 148 7.98 22.08 -24.39
CA SER A 148 7.42 23.04 -25.36
C SER A 148 5.92 23.28 -25.20
N HIS A 149 5.15 22.35 -24.65
CA HIS A 149 3.68 22.41 -24.62
C HIS A 149 3.07 22.51 -23.22
N ILE A 150 3.92 22.59 -22.18
CA ILE A 150 3.47 22.56 -20.77
C ILE A 150 2.43 23.63 -20.41
N ASN A 151 2.41 24.78 -21.09
CA ASN A 151 1.46 25.86 -20.83
C ASN A 151 0.06 25.58 -21.40
N GLU A 152 -0.11 24.65 -22.34
CA GLU A 152 -1.39 24.32 -22.95
C GLU A 152 -2.41 23.84 -21.93
N VAL A 153 -1.95 23.18 -20.86
CA VAL A 153 -2.81 22.71 -19.75
C VAL A 153 -3.61 23.83 -19.09
N LYS A 154 -3.11 25.07 -19.12
CA LYS A 154 -3.76 26.23 -18.49
C LYS A 154 -5.04 26.65 -19.20
N ASN A 155 -5.18 26.29 -20.48
CA ASN A 155 -6.36 26.58 -21.29
C ASN A 155 -7.46 25.53 -21.11
N HIS A 156 -7.16 24.40 -20.45
CA HIS A 156 -8.10 23.32 -20.28
C HIS A 156 -9.10 23.58 -19.14
N PRO A 157 -10.39 23.21 -19.28
CA PRO A 157 -11.40 23.39 -18.21
C PRO A 157 -11.01 22.79 -16.85
N HIS A 158 -10.28 21.67 -16.84
CA HIS A 158 -9.81 21.02 -15.61
C HIS A 158 -8.62 21.73 -14.93
N TRP A 159 -8.03 22.76 -15.54
CA TRP A 159 -6.90 23.50 -14.96
C TRP A 159 -7.20 24.03 -13.55
N ALA A 160 -8.39 24.61 -13.36
CA ALA A 160 -8.79 25.17 -12.07
C ALA A 160 -8.81 24.11 -10.95
N GLU A 161 -9.12 22.85 -11.27
CA GLU A 161 -9.08 21.77 -10.28
C GLU A 161 -7.69 21.19 -10.07
N ILE A 162 -6.87 21.14 -11.12
CA ILE A 162 -5.46 20.74 -11.01
C ILE A 162 -4.69 21.74 -10.14
N LYS A 163 -4.91 23.04 -10.37
CA LYS A 163 -4.21 24.14 -9.69
C LYS A 163 -4.46 24.19 -8.19
N LYS A 164 -5.62 23.73 -7.71
CA LYS A 164 -5.91 23.57 -6.27
C LYS A 164 -4.85 22.70 -5.57
N GLY A 165 -4.28 21.72 -6.27
CA GLY A 165 -3.29 20.79 -5.73
C GLY A 165 -3.89 19.56 -5.05
N GLY A 166 -3.03 18.76 -4.42
CA GLY A 166 -3.43 17.50 -3.78
C GLY A 166 -3.78 16.37 -4.76
N VAL A 167 -3.37 16.51 -6.03
CA VAL A 167 -3.66 15.57 -7.12
C VAL A 167 -2.38 15.00 -7.71
N ASN A 168 -2.44 13.75 -8.18
CA ASN A 168 -1.37 13.12 -8.95
C ASN A 168 -1.71 13.17 -10.44
N ILE A 169 -0.71 13.45 -11.26
CA ILE A 169 -0.80 13.62 -12.71
C ILE A 169 0.12 12.60 -13.38
N SER A 170 -0.34 11.96 -14.45
CA SER A 170 0.47 11.11 -15.33
C SER A 170 0.11 11.35 -16.80
N PHE A 171 0.68 10.57 -17.71
CA PHE A 171 0.65 10.83 -19.15
C PHE A 171 0.19 9.60 -19.93
N ARG A 172 -0.49 9.81 -21.06
CA ARG A 172 -0.95 8.78 -22.00
C ARG A 172 -0.92 9.34 -23.42
N LEU A 173 -0.70 8.49 -24.42
CA LEU A 173 -0.87 8.88 -25.83
C LEU A 173 -2.35 8.83 -26.24
N ALA A 174 -2.80 9.79 -27.07
CA ALA A 174 -4.20 9.91 -27.49
C ALA A 174 -4.77 8.62 -28.12
N GLU A 175 -3.94 7.89 -28.86
CA GLU A 175 -4.31 6.68 -29.58
C GLU A 175 -4.31 5.41 -28.70
N GLU A 176 -3.92 5.50 -27.42
CA GLU A 176 -3.72 4.34 -26.55
C GLU A 176 -4.47 4.46 -25.24
N ASN A 177 -4.84 3.34 -24.62
CA ASN A 177 -5.65 3.31 -23.38
C ASN A 177 -4.86 3.06 -22.09
N CYS A 178 -3.54 2.93 -22.16
CA CYS A 178 -2.65 2.73 -21.02
C CYS A 178 -1.78 3.97 -20.76
N LEU A 179 -1.29 4.13 -19.52
CA LEU A 179 -0.32 5.20 -19.25
C LEU A 179 1.01 4.95 -19.99
N VAL A 180 1.78 6.00 -20.24
CA VAL A 180 3.12 5.88 -20.84
C VAL A 180 4.01 4.94 -20.03
N CYS A 181 3.91 4.95 -18.70
CA CYS A 181 4.67 4.05 -17.82
C CYS A 181 4.20 2.59 -17.85
N GLU A 182 3.01 2.29 -18.38
CA GLU A 182 2.45 0.94 -18.51
C GLU A 182 2.77 0.32 -19.88
N ARG A 183 3.33 1.10 -20.82
CA ARG A 183 3.77 0.59 -22.13
C ARG A 183 4.90 -0.43 -21.93
N SER A 184 4.81 -1.59 -22.56
CA SER A 184 5.73 -2.73 -22.33
C SER A 184 7.21 -2.33 -22.35
N LYS A 185 7.70 -1.60 -23.36
CA LYS A 185 9.11 -1.18 -23.42
C LYS A 185 9.54 -0.32 -22.22
N VAL A 186 8.68 0.63 -21.85
CA VAL A 186 8.93 1.56 -20.73
C VAL A 186 8.86 0.80 -19.41
N PHE A 187 7.85 -0.04 -19.26
CA PHE A 187 7.64 -0.88 -18.10
C PHE A 187 8.86 -1.79 -17.83
N ASP A 188 9.34 -2.47 -18.86
CA ASP A 188 10.49 -3.36 -18.77
C ASP A 188 11.79 -2.59 -18.49
N ALA A 189 11.97 -1.40 -19.08
CA ALA A 189 13.13 -0.55 -18.82
C ALA A 189 13.19 -0.09 -17.35
N ILE A 190 12.06 0.31 -16.78
CA ILE A 190 11.95 0.71 -15.36
C ILE A 190 12.21 -0.49 -14.44
N GLY A 191 11.66 -1.66 -14.78
CA GLY A 191 11.93 -2.91 -14.05
C GLY A 191 13.42 -3.27 -14.02
N ARG A 192 14.14 -3.09 -15.14
CA ARG A 192 15.60 -3.31 -15.21
C ARG A 192 16.39 -2.26 -14.43
N GLY A 193 16.04 -0.97 -14.57
CA GLY A 193 16.72 0.13 -13.88
C GLY A 193 16.62 0.03 -12.37
N THR A 194 15.48 -0.39 -11.83
CA THR A 194 15.28 -0.60 -10.38
C THR A 194 16.06 -1.79 -9.81
N ALA A 195 16.38 -2.79 -10.65
CA ALA A 195 17.29 -3.89 -10.28
C ALA A 195 18.77 -3.46 -10.29
N MET A 196 19.14 -2.43 -11.05
CA MET A 196 20.53 -2.03 -11.30
C MET A 196 20.98 -0.79 -10.51
N VAL A 197 20.09 0.17 -10.24
CA VAL A 197 20.46 1.47 -9.66
C VAL A 197 19.48 1.84 -8.56
N GLY A 198 19.98 2.34 -7.44
CA GLY A 198 19.12 3.10 -6.54
C GLY A 198 19.82 3.55 -5.28
N GLU A 199 19.71 4.84 -5.01
CA GLU A 199 19.95 5.70 -3.82
C GLU A 199 21.05 5.36 -2.79
N SER A 200 21.48 4.11 -2.64
CA SER A 200 22.69 3.74 -1.91
C SER A 200 23.51 2.75 -2.75
N ASP A 201 24.74 3.12 -3.05
CA ASP A 201 25.75 2.24 -3.64
C ASP A 201 26.20 1.14 -2.66
N PHE A 202 25.62 1.10 -1.46
CA PHE A 202 26.01 0.17 -0.41
C PHE A 202 25.38 -1.20 -0.65
N ARG A 203 26.21 -2.13 -1.13
CA ARG A 203 25.88 -3.56 -1.21
C ARG A 203 26.24 -4.24 0.11
N GLY A 204 25.38 -5.14 0.57
CA GLY A 204 25.61 -5.90 1.79
C GLY A 204 24.67 -7.11 1.90
N THR A 205 24.89 -7.92 2.93
CA THR A 205 24.03 -9.08 3.20
C THR A 205 22.70 -8.61 3.77
N CYS A 206 21.60 -8.99 3.13
CA CYS A 206 20.25 -8.75 3.61
C CYS A 206 19.92 -9.67 4.77
N LEU A 207 19.48 -9.12 5.92
CA LEU A 207 19.08 -9.91 7.10
C LEU A 207 17.79 -10.72 6.93
N VAL A 208 16.98 -10.39 5.92
CA VAL A 208 15.72 -11.11 5.64
C VAL A 208 16.00 -12.34 4.77
N THR A 209 16.77 -12.19 3.70
CA THR A 209 17.01 -13.25 2.71
C THR A 209 18.31 -14.02 2.92
N GLY A 210 19.30 -13.43 3.60
CA GLY A 210 20.66 -13.96 3.70
C GLY A 210 21.55 -13.71 2.48
N ASN A 211 21.01 -13.15 1.40
CA ASN A 211 21.72 -12.89 0.15
C ASN A 211 22.34 -11.49 0.10
N VAL A 212 23.35 -11.30 -0.74
CA VAL A 212 23.91 -9.96 -1.02
C VAL A 212 22.98 -9.17 -1.93
N ASP A 213 22.60 -7.96 -1.50
CA ASP A 213 21.71 -7.06 -2.23
C ASP A 213 22.11 -5.59 -1.95
N SER A 214 21.58 -4.63 -2.71
CA SER A 214 21.68 -3.21 -2.38
C SER A 214 20.83 -2.90 -1.16
N ILE A 215 21.44 -2.33 -0.12
CA ILE A 215 20.75 -2.08 1.14
C ILE A 215 19.92 -0.80 1.05
N VAL A 216 18.67 -0.90 1.50
CA VAL A 216 17.75 0.23 1.53
C VAL A 216 18.01 1.06 2.78
N ARG A 217 18.25 2.36 2.59
CA ARG A 217 18.44 3.30 3.71
C ARG A 217 17.12 3.60 4.44
N LEU A 218 16.02 3.75 3.70
CA LEU A 218 14.69 4.06 4.22
C LEU A 218 13.66 3.10 3.62
N HIS A 219 13.05 2.26 4.45
CA HIS A 219 12.02 1.33 4.01
C HIS A 219 10.74 2.06 3.65
N ALA A 220 9.88 1.51 2.79
CA ALA A 220 8.63 2.12 2.39
C ALA A 220 7.61 2.16 3.54
N SER A 221 6.73 3.16 3.47
CA SER A 221 5.67 3.34 4.46
C SER A 221 4.57 2.30 4.26
N ILE A 222 4.05 1.80 5.37
CA ILE A 222 2.89 0.93 5.43
C ILE A 222 1.65 1.77 5.67
N ARG A 223 0.65 1.62 4.81
CA ARG A 223 -0.62 2.37 4.81
C ARG A 223 -1.78 1.43 5.16
N GLY A 224 -2.87 2.00 5.65
CA GLY A 224 -4.10 1.25 5.93
C GLY A 224 -4.21 0.69 7.35
N VAL A 225 -3.25 0.97 8.23
CA VAL A 225 -3.38 0.73 9.67
C VAL A 225 -4.28 1.80 10.30
N ALA A 226 -5.30 1.38 11.02
CA ALA A 226 -6.24 2.29 11.69
C ALA A 226 -5.48 3.21 12.69
N GLY A 227 -5.83 4.49 12.70
CA GLY A 227 -5.18 5.50 13.55
C GLY A 227 -3.77 5.92 13.13
N ALA A 228 -3.18 5.33 12.09
CA ALA A 228 -1.90 5.79 11.53
C ALA A 228 -2.07 7.03 10.64
N GLN A 229 -0.97 7.73 10.37
CA GLN A 229 -0.96 8.87 9.44
C GLN A 229 -1.40 8.43 8.02
N SER A 230 -2.08 9.32 7.29
CA SER A 230 -2.51 9.07 5.91
C SER A 230 -1.35 8.82 4.94
N SER A 231 -0.17 9.39 5.23
CA SER A 231 1.08 9.12 4.51
C SER A 231 1.64 7.71 4.74
N GLY A 232 1.13 7.00 5.76
CA GLY A 232 1.62 5.72 6.25
C GLY A 232 2.66 5.87 7.37
N ALA A 233 2.98 4.74 8.01
CA ALA A 233 3.97 4.63 9.08
C ALA A 233 4.98 3.52 8.77
N ASN A 234 6.16 3.55 9.39
CA ASN A 234 7.20 2.56 9.10
C ASN A 234 7.15 1.39 10.10
N ILE A 235 7.23 0.16 9.60
CA ILE A 235 7.38 -1.05 10.44
C ILE A 235 8.83 -1.27 10.88
N VAL A 236 9.80 -0.83 10.05
CA VAL A 236 11.23 -0.81 10.39
C VAL A 236 11.74 0.60 10.10
N SER A 237 12.27 1.29 11.11
CA SER A 237 12.90 2.60 10.93
C SER A 237 13.81 2.96 12.10
N PHE A 238 14.89 3.69 11.78
CA PHE A 238 15.81 4.27 12.73
C PHE A 238 15.96 5.74 12.36
N ASN A 239 15.64 6.65 13.29
CA ASN A 239 15.60 8.10 13.00
C ASN A 239 16.32 8.97 14.02
N LEU A 240 16.91 8.39 15.08
CA LEU A 240 17.65 9.12 16.11
C LEU A 240 19.03 8.47 16.32
N PRO A 241 20.05 9.25 16.67
CA PRO A 241 21.41 8.73 16.93
C PRO A 241 21.45 7.63 18.00
N ALA A 242 20.57 7.69 18.99
CA ALA A 242 20.45 6.67 20.03
C ALA A 242 20.05 5.27 19.48
N PHE A 243 19.50 5.20 18.27
CA PHE A 243 19.16 3.94 17.60
C PHE A 243 20.24 3.47 16.61
N CYS A 244 21.31 4.24 16.42
CA CYS A 244 22.43 3.90 15.55
C CYS A 244 23.44 3.05 16.31
N SER A 245 24.04 2.05 15.65
CA SER A 245 25.07 1.19 16.24
C SER A 245 26.17 0.92 15.23
N TYR A 246 27.39 0.64 15.71
CA TYR A 246 28.55 0.31 14.87
C TYR A 246 28.85 1.33 13.75
N GLY A 247 28.61 2.62 14.01
CA GLY A 247 28.79 3.69 13.01
C GLY A 247 27.77 3.67 11.86
N LYS A 248 26.73 2.83 11.94
CA LYS A 248 25.68 2.72 10.92
C LYS A 248 24.50 3.61 11.28
N GLU A 249 24.04 4.39 10.31
CA GLU A 249 22.90 5.28 10.44
C GLU A 249 21.66 4.73 9.78
N GLN A 250 20.49 5.15 10.27
CA GLN A 250 19.19 4.77 9.69
C GLN A 250 19.07 3.24 9.53
N SER A 251 18.47 2.76 8.44
CA SER A 251 18.21 1.33 8.25
C SER A 251 19.47 0.52 7.91
N PHE A 252 20.64 1.15 7.72
CA PHE A 252 21.90 0.39 7.63
C PHE A 252 22.20 -0.38 8.92
N ASN A 253 21.63 0.04 10.06
CA ASN A 253 21.76 -0.68 11.33
C ASN A 253 21.07 -2.06 11.32
N ALA A 254 20.07 -2.26 10.45
CA ALA A 254 19.44 -3.55 10.19
C ALA A 254 19.33 -3.74 8.68
N PRO A 255 20.42 -4.15 7.99
CA PRO A 255 20.50 -4.09 6.54
C PRO A 255 19.47 -5.01 5.90
N VAL A 256 18.51 -4.41 5.18
CA VAL A 256 17.55 -5.13 4.34
C VAL A 256 17.77 -4.73 2.89
N GLY A 257 17.89 -5.74 2.03
CA GLY A 257 18.04 -5.58 0.60
C GLY A 257 16.77 -5.04 -0.06
N LYS A 258 16.93 -4.31 -1.18
CA LYS A 258 15.82 -3.77 -1.97
C LYS A 258 14.78 -4.82 -2.32
N THR A 259 15.21 -6.02 -2.68
CA THR A 259 14.30 -7.10 -3.09
C THR A 259 13.38 -7.52 -1.95
N ALA A 260 13.95 -7.77 -0.76
CA ALA A 260 13.18 -8.15 0.41
C ALA A 260 12.30 -7.00 0.91
N GLU A 261 12.85 -5.77 0.93
CA GLU A 261 12.13 -4.56 1.33
C GLU A 261 10.90 -4.31 0.47
N PHE A 262 11.06 -4.43 -0.84
CA PHE A 262 9.94 -4.33 -1.77
C PHE A 262 8.89 -5.42 -1.52
N ALA A 263 9.33 -6.68 -1.40
CA ALA A 263 8.44 -7.82 -1.25
C ALA A 263 7.57 -7.69 0.02
N TYR A 264 8.19 -7.52 1.19
CA TYR A 264 7.41 -7.51 2.43
C TYR A 264 6.52 -6.25 2.57
N THR A 265 6.96 -5.09 2.07
CA THR A 265 6.14 -3.86 2.13
C THR A 265 4.95 -3.93 1.15
N THR A 266 5.14 -4.55 -0.01
CA THR A 266 4.07 -4.74 -1.01
C THR A 266 3.04 -5.76 -0.52
N ALA A 267 3.49 -6.88 0.05
CA ALA A 267 2.62 -7.86 0.70
C ALA A 267 1.78 -7.21 1.81
N LEU A 268 2.43 -6.51 2.75
CA LEU A 268 1.73 -5.94 3.89
C LEU A 268 0.75 -4.83 3.48
N ASN A 269 1.14 -3.95 2.56
CA ASN A 269 0.21 -2.95 2.02
C ASN A 269 -0.97 -3.57 1.27
N THR A 270 -0.78 -4.73 0.63
CA THR A 270 -1.86 -5.46 -0.04
C THR A 270 -2.86 -6.02 0.97
N LEU A 271 -2.37 -6.67 2.03
CA LEU A 271 -3.21 -7.15 3.14
C LEU A 271 -3.95 -6.00 3.85
N LEU A 272 -3.36 -4.80 3.90
CA LEU A 272 -3.93 -3.64 4.59
C LEU A 272 -4.88 -2.79 3.74
N LYS A 273 -5.09 -3.12 2.46
CA LYS A 273 -6.04 -2.40 1.59
C LYS A 273 -7.43 -2.38 2.23
N LYS A 274 -8.22 -1.35 1.91
CA LYS A 274 -9.55 -1.16 2.50
C LYS A 274 -10.48 -2.33 2.16
N GLU A 275 -10.35 -2.86 0.95
CA GLU A 275 -11.15 -3.94 0.37
C GLU A 275 -10.60 -5.34 0.70
N SER A 276 -9.48 -5.42 1.42
CA SER A 276 -8.88 -6.70 1.79
C SER A 276 -9.78 -7.47 2.75
N ARG A 277 -10.11 -8.72 2.40
CA ARG A 277 -10.84 -9.66 3.27
C ARG A 277 -9.95 -10.26 4.36
N GLN A 278 -8.63 -10.17 4.19
CA GLN A 278 -7.62 -10.71 5.10
C GLN A 278 -7.21 -9.71 6.20
N LYS A 279 -8.14 -8.84 6.59
CA LYS A 279 -7.92 -7.75 7.55
C LYS A 279 -9.14 -7.58 8.45
N ILE A 280 -8.91 -7.58 9.76
CA ILE A 280 -9.96 -7.39 10.77
C ILE A 280 -9.48 -6.43 11.87
N PRO A 281 -10.36 -5.58 12.43
CA PRO A 281 -10.05 -4.82 13.64
C PRO A 281 -10.26 -5.70 14.88
N VAL A 282 -9.28 -5.76 15.78
CA VAL A 282 -9.38 -6.49 17.05
C VAL A 282 -8.96 -5.57 18.19
N GLY A 283 -9.94 -5.09 18.99
CA GLY A 283 -9.68 -4.21 20.13
C GLY A 283 -8.82 -2.98 19.78
N GLY A 284 -9.20 -2.22 18.74
CA GLY A 284 -8.44 -1.08 18.24
C GLY A 284 -7.13 -1.42 17.50
N THR A 285 -6.75 -2.69 17.40
CA THR A 285 -5.56 -3.16 16.65
C THR A 285 -5.96 -3.59 15.25
N THR A 286 -5.19 -3.17 14.23
CA THR A 286 -5.38 -3.67 12.86
C THR A 286 -4.70 -5.03 12.72
N THR A 287 -5.49 -6.09 12.52
CA THR A 287 -4.99 -7.46 12.39
C THR A 287 -5.07 -7.92 10.94
N VAL A 288 -3.97 -8.43 10.41
CA VAL A 288 -3.92 -9.09 9.10
C VAL A 288 -3.52 -10.55 9.25
N PHE A 289 -3.95 -11.38 8.32
CA PHE A 289 -3.68 -12.81 8.36
C PHE A 289 -3.50 -13.41 6.96
N TRP A 290 -2.65 -14.41 6.85
CA TRP A 290 -2.38 -15.10 5.58
C TRP A 290 -1.74 -16.46 5.81
N ALA A 291 -1.85 -17.33 4.81
CA ALA A 291 -1.19 -18.62 4.75
C ALA A 291 0.07 -18.58 3.87
N GLU A 292 1.03 -19.45 4.13
CA GLU A 292 2.23 -19.59 3.30
C GLU A 292 1.89 -20.07 1.88
N GLN A 293 0.84 -20.89 1.76
CA GLN A 293 0.26 -21.37 0.50
C GLN A 293 -1.24 -21.01 0.49
N GLU A 294 -1.87 -20.94 -0.69
CA GLU A 294 -3.31 -20.66 -0.76
C GLU A 294 -4.08 -21.69 0.07
N HIS A 295 -4.92 -21.23 0.98
CA HIS A 295 -5.66 -22.10 1.89
C HIS A 295 -7.05 -21.55 2.18
N ASP A 296 -8.06 -22.41 2.26
CA ASP A 296 -9.45 -22.00 2.45
C ASP A 296 -9.69 -21.28 3.79
N LEU A 297 -8.85 -21.57 4.80
CA LEU A 297 -8.87 -20.84 6.07
C LEU A 297 -8.74 -19.32 5.85
N GLU A 298 -7.99 -18.84 4.86
CA GLU A 298 -7.89 -17.40 4.55
C GLU A 298 -9.24 -16.77 4.18
N LYS A 299 -10.16 -17.56 3.60
CA LYS A 299 -11.48 -17.10 3.16
C LYS A 299 -12.47 -17.00 4.34
N GLY A 300 -12.35 -17.88 5.33
CA GLY A 300 -13.28 -17.98 6.46
C GLY A 300 -12.79 -17.37 7.78
N PHE A 301 -11.49 -17.09 7.93
CA PHE A 301 -10.89 -16.68 9.21
C PHE A 301 -11.52 -15.42 9.81
N ALA A 302 -11.83 -14.41 8.99
CA ALA A 302 -12.51 -13.19 9.46
C ALA A 302 -13.91 -13.49 10.03
N SER A 303 -14.66 -14.37 9.37
CA SER A 303 -16.03 -14.74 9.75
C SER A 303 -16.06 -15.45 11.10
N ILE A 304 -15.04 -16.22 11.46
CA ILE A 304 -14.91 -16.86 12.79
C ILE A 304 -15.08 -15.82 13.91
N PHE A 305 -14.48 -14.65 13.75
CA PHE A 305 -14.54 -13.57 14.73
C PHE A 305 -15.73 -12.61 14.54
N GLY A 306 -16.58 -12.85 13.54
CA GLY A 306 -17.76 -12.04 13.24
C GLY A 306 -17.48 -10.84 12.34
N PHE A 307 -16.42 -10.90 11.52
CA PHE A 307 -16.09 -9.87 10.52
C PHE A 307 -16.30 -10.40 9.10
N GLY A 308 -16.57 -9.51 8.14
CA GLY A 308 -16.67 -9.85 6.71
C GLY A 308 -18.09 -10.01 6.15
N ASP A 309 -19.12 -9.75 6.96
CA ASP A 309 -20.54 -9.89 6.58
C ASP A 309 -21.20 -8.60 6.07
N ASP A 310 -20.42 -7.57 5.74
CA ASP A 310 -20.92 -6.23 5.38
C ASP A 310 -21.73 -6.17 4.06
N GLY A 311 -21.92 -7.31 3.39
CA GLY A 311 -22.71 -7.45 2.16
C GLY A 311 -24.08 -8.11 2.33
N ASP A 312 -24.36 -8.79 3.45
CA ASP A 312 -25.67 -9.40 3.68
C ASP A 312 -26.57 -8.38 4.41
N ALA A 313 -27.62 -7.90 3.74
CA ALA A 313 -28.64 -7.02 4.33
C ALA A 313 -29.38 -7.66 5.51
N ASP A 314 -29.21 -8.98 5.69
CA ASP A 314 -29.81 -9.78 6.74
C ASP A 314 -28.74 -10.28 7.74
N LYS A 315 -28.73 -9.64 8.91
CA LYS A 315 -27.82 -9.96 10.03
C LYS A 315 -28.03 -11.38 10.58
N GLU A 316 -29.23 -11.94 10.47
CA GLU A 316 -29.52 -13.29 10.93
C GLU A 316 -28.94 -14.33 9.96
N ALA A 317 -29.04 -14.09 8.65
CA ALA A 317 -28.49 -14.98 7.64
C ALA A 317 -26.95 -15.12 7.78
N SER A 318 -26.25 -14.02 8.03
CA SER A 318 -24.80 -14.03 8.23
C SER A 318 -24.41 -14.69 9.57
N ALA A 319 -25.20 -14.47 10.63
CA ALA A 319 -25.01 -15.15 11.92
C ALA A 319 -25.11 -16.67 11.77
N ARG A 320 -26.10 -17.15 10.99
CA ARG A 320 -26.28 -18.58 10.67
C ARG A 320 -25.11 -19.13 9.87
N LYS A 321 -24.69 -18.46 8.79
CA LYS A 321 -23.52 -18.87 7.98
C LYS A 321 -22.25 -19.00 8.84
N ARG A 322 -22.03 -18.04 9.75
CA ARG A 322 -20.91 -18.10 10.69
C ARG A 322 -21.04 -19.30 11.64
N ALA A 323 -22.22 -19.50 12.24
CA ALA A 323 -22.45 -20.62 13.13
C ALA A 323 -22.23 -21.96 12.40
N ASP A 324 -22.71 -22.10 11.16
CA ASP A 324 -22.51 -23.29 10.34
C ASP A 324 -21.03 -23.51 10.00
N TYR A 325 -20.27 -22.44 9.70
CA TYR A 325 -18.82 -22.52 9.50
C TYR A 325 -18.09 -23.00 10.75
N ILE A 326 -18.44 -22.45 11.92
CA ILE A 326 -17.84 -22.86 13.20
C ILE A 326 -18.23 -24.31 13.52
N ARG A 327 -19.49 -24.69 13.34
CA ARG A 327 -19.94 -26.09 13.50
C ARG A 327 -19.19 -27.03 12.57
N ALA A 328 -18.95 -26.66 11.31
CA ALA A 328 -18.15 -27.48 10.40
C ALA A 328 -16.71 -27.67 10.90
N LEU A 329 -16.11 -26.61 11.48
CA LEU A 329 -14.77 -26.67 12.09
C LEU A 329 -14.74 -27.55 13.36
N LEU A 330 -15.81 -27.50 14.16
CA LEU A 330 -15.96 -28.27 15.41
C LEU A 330 -16.33 -29.74 15.14
N MET A 331 -17.27 -30.02 14.22
CA MET A 331 -17.86 -31.34 13.93
C MET A 331 -17.11 -32.14 12.85
N ALA A 332 -16.03 -31.60 12.31
CA ALA A 332 -15.07 -32.32 11.50
C ALA A 332 -14.71 -33.73 12.04
N PRO A 333 -14.51 -33.94 13.36
CA PRO A 333 -14.26 -35.26 13.93
C PRO A 333 -15.50 -36.18 13.97
N ASP A 334 -16.71 -35.64 14.16
CA ASP A 334 -17.96 -36.40 14.36
C ASP A 334 -18.59 -36.92 13.05
N SER A 335 -18.27 -36.30 11.91
CA SER A 335 -18.77 -36.69 10.58
C SER A 335 -18.18 -37.99 10.01
N GLY A 336 -17.31 -38.68 10.77
CA GLY A 336 -16.59 -39.87 10.34
C GLY A 336 -15.49 -39.62 9.30
N HIS A 337 -15.35 -38.38 8.81
CA HIS A 337 -14.31 -37.95 7.90
C HIS A 337 -13.40 -36.96 8.61
N ARG A 338 -12.27 -37.44 9.15
CA ARG A 338 -11.22 -36.51 9.60
C ARG A 338 -10.86 -35.62 8.40
N PRO A 339 -11.03 -34.29 8.46
CA PRO A 339 -10.44 -33.42 7.46
C PRO A 339 -8.95 -33.75 7.40
N LYS A 340 -8.36 -33.72 6.20
CA LYS A 340 -6.90 -33.84 6.10
C LYS A 340 -6.30 -32.67 6.86
N GLU A 341 -5.82 -32.91 8.07
CA GLU A 341 -5.15 -31.90 8.89
C GLU A 341 -3.94 -31.38 8.12
N ASP A 342 -3.99 -30.12 7.71
CA ASP A 342 -2.85 -29.48 7.07
C ASP A 342 -1.82 -29.11 8.14
N LYS A 343 -0.93 -30.06 8.41
CA LYS A 343 0.17 -29.94 9.38
C LYS A 343 1.38 -29.21 8.79
N ILE A 344 1.38 -28.93 7.49
CA ILE A 344 2.56 -28.46 6.78
C ILE A 344 2.41 -26.96 6.50
N THR A 345 1.28 -26.55 5.94
CA THR A 345 1.05 -25.15 5.57
C THR A 345 1.06 -24.27 6.80
N ARG A 346 1.91 -23.24 6.79
CA ARG A 346 1.99 -22.27 7.86
C ARG A 346 0.93 -21.20 7.68
N PHE A 347 0.35 -20.74 8.78
CA PHE A 347 -0.61 -19.64 8.81
C PHE A 347 -0.14 -18.60 9.82
N TYR A 348 -0.36 -17.34 9.46
CA TYR A 348 0.24 -16.19 10.10
C TYR A 348 -0.84 -15.18 10.48
N VAL A 349 -0.73 -14.62 11.69
CA VAL A 349 -1.61 -13.55 12.18
C VAL A 349 -0.74 -12.44 12.78
N LEU A 350 -0.90 -11.22 12.29
CA LEU A 350 -0.11 -10.05 12.68
C LEU A 350 -1.01 -8.92 13.15
N GLY A 351 -0.86 -8.51 14.41
CA GLY A 351 -1.56 -7.36 15.00
C GLY A 351 -0.69 -6.11 15.00
N LEU A 352 -1.16 -5.03 14.38
CA LEU A 352 -0.48 -3.75 14.24
C LEU A 352 -1.25 -2.61 14.91
N SER A 353 -0.55 -1.80 15.70
CA SER A 353 -1.08 -0.52 16.21
C SER A 353 -0.20 0.66 15.74
N PRO A 354 -0.79 1.83 15.53
CA PRO A 354 -0.03 3.04 15.26
C PRO A 354 0.73 3.48 16.52
N ASN A 355 1.95 3.99 16.33
CA ASN A 355 2.73 4.70 17.33
C ASN A 355 3.43 5.89 16.66
N ALA A 356 2.74 7.02 16.58
CA ALA A 356 3.16 8.21 15.83
C ALA A 356 3.56 7.86 14.37
N SER A 357 4.85 7.92 14.05
CA SER A 357 5.39 7.63 12.71
C SER A 357 5.81 6.16 12.51
N ARG A 358 5.64 5.31 13.52
CA ARG A 358 6.05 3.90 13.53
C ARG A 358 4.85 2.98 13.78
N LEU A 359 4.98 1.73 13.36
CA LEU A 359 4.03 0.67 13.70
C LEU A 359 4.60 -0.19 14.82
N SER A 360 3.76 -0.45 15.82
CA SER A 360 4.05 -1.40 16.90
C SER A 360 3.42 -2.74 16.56
N VAL A 361 4.20 -3.82 16.65
CA VAL A 361 3.68 -5.19 16.58
C VAL A 361 3.12 -5.54 17.96
N ARG A 362 1.79 -5.66 18.07
CA ARG A 362 1.10 -6.02 19.32
C ARG A 362 1.20 -7.51 19.60
N PHE A 363 1.02 -8.31 18.57
CA PHE A 363 1.14 -9.77 18.63
C PHE A 363 1.49 -10.31 17.25
N TRP A 364 2.10 -11.49 17.26
CA TRP A 364 2.49 -12.24 16.08
C TRP A 364 2.29 -13.73 16.36
N TYR A 365 1.45 -14.38 15.56
CA TYR A 365 1.25 -15.82 15.60
C TYR A 365 1.70 -16.45 14.28
N ALA A 366 2.43 -17.55 14.38
CA ALA A 366 2.93 -18.31 13.25
C ALA A 366 2.92 -19.81 13.61
N GLY A 367 1.92 -20.52 13.12
CA GLY A 367 1.69 -21.94 13.41
C GLY A 367 1.37 -22.72 12.14
N ALA A 368 1.25 -24.04 12.25
CA ALA A 368 0.62 -24.81 11.18
C ALA A 368 -0.89 -24.51 11.11
N VAL A 369 -1.52 -24.64 9.96
CA VAL A 369 -2.99 -24.50 9.83
C VAL A 369 -3.71 -25.39 10.84
N ALA A 370 -3.35 -26.67 10.93
CA ALA A 370 -3.94 -27.61 11.87
C ALA A 370 -3.83 -27.16 13.34
N GLU A 371 -2.73 -26.51 13.73
CA GLU A 371 -2.54 -25.98 15.08
C GLU A 371 -3.48 -24.79 15.35
N ILE A 372 -3.65 -23.90 14.36
CA ILE A 372 -4.56 -22.76 14.49
C ILE A 372 -6.01 -23.22 14.55
N GLU A 373 -6.41 -24.15 13.68
CA GLU A 373 -7.75 -24.73 13.68
C GLU A 373 -8.05 -25.41 15.02
N GLN A 374 -7.09 -26.16 15.57
CA GLN A 374 -7.24 -26.77 16.89
C GLN A 374 -7.38 -25.74 17.99
N ASN A 375 -6.57 -24.67 17.99
CA ASN A 375 -6.69 -23.60 18.99
C ASN A 375 -8.04 -22.87 18.90
N ILE A 376 -8.57 -22.67 17.68
CA ILE A 376 -9.90 -22.09 17.47
C ILE A 376 -10.99 -23.03 17.99
N ARG A 377 -10.88 -24.34 17.72
CA ARG A 377 -11.80 -25.36 18.23
C ARG A 377 -11.81 -25.34 19.76
N THR A 378 -10.65 -25.47 20.39
CA THR A 378 -10.52 -25.46 21.86
C THR A 378 -11.07 -24.18 22.45
N HIS A 379 -10.87 -23.02 21.82
CA HIS A 379 -11.47 -21.76 22.28
C HIS A 379 -13.00 -21.79 22.32
N PHE A 380 -13.66 -22.33 21.30
CA PHE A 380 -15.13 -22.42 21.28
C PHE A 380 -15.66 -23.53 22.21
N GLU A 381 -14.94 -24.64 22.35
CA GLU A 381 -15.26 -25.69 23.32
C GLU A 381 -15.19 -25.15 24.76
N ASP A 382 -14.13 -24.40 25.10
CA ASP A 382 -13.94 -23.81 26.42
C ASP A 382 -14.98 -22.71 26.74
N MET A 383 -15.51 -22.05 25.72
CA MET A 383 -16.57 -21.03 25.85
C MET A 383 -17.99 -21.60 25.75
N ALA A 384 -18.14 -22.90 25.54
CA ALA A 384 -19.45 -23.52 25.41
C ALA A 384 -20.22 -23.34 26.72
N ILE A 385 -21.28 -22.54 26.66
CA ILE A 385 -22.16 -22.25 27.80
C ILE A 385 -23.61 -22.43 27.36
N ILE A 386 -24.46 -22.81 28.32
CA ILE A 386 -25.90 -22.88 28.09
C ILE A 386 -26.39 -21.46 27.73
N HIS A 387 -27.03 -21.34 26.58
CA HIS A 387 -27.60 -20.09 26.08
C HIS A 387 -29.08 -20.30 25.72
N SER A 388 -29.84 -19.20 25.63
CA SER A 388 -31.22 -19.26 25.14
C SER A 388 -31.27 -19.37 23.61
N GLU A 389 -32.42 -19.78 23.05
CA GLU A 389 -32.61 -19.85 21.58
C GLU A 389 -32.48 -18.49 20.88
N LYS A 390 -32.56 -17.39 21.64
CA LYS A 390 -32.45 -16.01 21.12
C LYS A 390 -31.02 -15.47 21.13
N GLU A 391 -30.08 -16.20 21.71
CA GLU A 391 -28.68 -15.79 21.83
C GLU A 391 -27.81 -16.53 20.79
N ASP A 392 -26.77 -15.84 20.31
CA ASP A 392 -25.81 -16.43 19.37
C ASP A 392 -25.10 -17.63 20.05
N GLU A 393 -25.22 -18.82 19.47
CA GLU A 393 -24.57 -20.07 19.96
C GLU A 393 -23.05 -19.89 20.17
N PHE A 394 -22.41 -19.15 19.26
CA PHE A 394 -21.00 -18.77 19.37
C PHE A 394 -20.91 -17.26 19.53
N PRO A 395 -20.60 -16.72 20.72
CA PRO A 395 -20.45 -15.28 20.91
C PRO A 395 -19.43 -14.68 19.94
N ARG A 396 -19.75 -13.50 19.38
CA ARG A 396 -18.81 -12.78 18.50
C ARG A 396 -17.72 -12.11 19.34
N LEU A 397 -16.51 -11.97 18.78
CA LEU A 397 -15.38 -11.41 19.51
C LEU A 397 -15.67 -10.01 20.08
N TRP A 398 -16.36 -9.16 19.31
CA TRP A 398 -16.76 -7.83 19.77
C TRP A 398 -17.64 -7.87 21.02
N PHE A 399 -18.57 -8.81 21.14
CA PHE A 399 -19.43 -8.93 22.32
C PHE A 399 -18.62 -9.33 23.57
N LEU A 400 -17.68 -10.27 23.40
CA LEU A 400 -16.76 -10.68 24.46
C LEU A 400 -15.92 -9.49 24.93
N LEU A 401 -15.30 -8.75 24.01
CA LEU A 401 -14.53 -7.55 24.35
C LEU A 401 -15.38 -6.49 25.06
N LYS A 402 -16.64 -6.32 24.63
CA LYS A 402 -17.58 -5.38 25.23
C LYS A 402 -17.91 -5.74 26.67
N SER A 403 -18.09 -7.02 26.98
CA SER A 403 -18.37 -7.48 28.35
C SER A 403 -17.23 -7.24 29.34
N LEU A 404 -16.00 -7.05 28.83
CA LEU A 404 -14.82 -6.77 29.65
C LEU A 404 -14.54 -5.27 29.83
N ALA A 405 -15.22 -4.40 29.07
CA ALA A 405 -15.03 -2.95 29.15
C ALA A 405 -15.91 -2.34 30.25
N LEU A 406 -15.32 -1.47 31.09
CA LEU A 406 -15.98 -0.86 32.26
C LEU A 406 -17.33 -0.19 31.94
N ASN A 407 -17.46 0.42 30.74
CA ASN A 407 -18.68 1.09 30.27
C ASN A 407 -19.37 0.37 29.10
N GLY A 408 -18.91 -0.83 28.73
CA GLY A 408 -19.36 -1.49 27.51
C GLY A 408 -19.01 -0.72 26.22
N GLU A 409 -18.00 0.15 26.27
CA GLU A 409 -17.45 0.85 25.13
C GLU A 409 -16.13 0.18 24.74
N VAL A 410 -16.04 -0.29 23.50
CA VAL A 410 -14.82 -0.84 22.92
C VAL A 410 -14.40 0.12 21.81
N ASP A 411 -13.11 0.43 21.73
CA ASP A 411 -12.58 1.26 20.65
C ASP A 411 -12.89 0.60 19.30
N LYS A 412 -13.68 1.29 18.47
CA LYS A 412 -14.12 0.83 17.14
C LYS A 412 -12.99 0.82 16.13
#